data_AF-A0A3C1SFG6-F1
#
_entry.id   AF-A0A3C1SFG6-F1
#
_cell.length_a   1.000
_cell.length_b   1.000
_cell.length_c   1.000
_cell.angle_alpha   90.00
_cell.angle_beta   90.00
_cell.angle_gamma   90.00
#
_symmetry.space_group_name_H-M   'P 1'
#
loop_
_entity.id
_entity.type
_entity.pdbx_description
1 polymer ?
#
loop_
_entity_poly.entity_id
_entity_poly.type
_entity_poly.pdbx_seq_one_letter_code
_entity_poly.pdbx_strand_id
1 'polypeptide(L)'
;MKKSSVVSIMVLVCAVLLATGVWAADKNAVKKQVDDIVVAIDAGKKAADFADAAKKDPYVFIMEAGGKLLVHPTLLGQNLKEKADVVFKEVSKGTAEGIWVKYEWQGKKKITYTRKTKSGLIVGSGFNE
;
A
#
# COMPACT_ATOMS: atom_id res chain seq x y z
N MET A 1 0.22 -17.03 47.51
CA MET A 1 0.64 -17.07 46.08
C MET A 1 -0.50 -17.68 45.26
N LYS A 2 -0.92 -17.09 44.12
CA LYS A 2 -1.70 -17.71 42.99
C LYS A 2 -2.75 -16.81 42.31
N LYS A 3 -3.14 -15.65 42.87
CA LYS A 3 -4.18 -14.79 42.25
C LYS A 3 -3.60 -13.71 41.31
N SER A 4 -2.43 -13.16 41.63
CA SER A 4 -1.80 -12.09 40.82
C SER A 4 -1.13 -12.60 39.53
N SER A 5 -0.66 -13.85 39.49
CA SER A 5 0.01 -14.41 38.31
C SER A 5 -0.92 -14.69 37.12
N VAL A 6 -2.21 -14.94 37.39
CA VAL A 6 -3.21 -15.24 36.33
C VAL A 6 -3.66 -13.96 35.61
N VAL A 7 -3.78 -12.84 36.35
CA VAL A 7 -4.18 -11.54 35.77
C VAL A 7 -3.09 -10.99 34.85
N SER A 8 -1.81 -11.11 35.21
CA SER A 8 -0.70 -10.65 34.35
C SER A 8 -0.55 -11.48 33.06
N ILE A 9 -0.86 -12.78 33.09
CA ILE A 9 -0.81 -13.63 31.89
C ILE A 9 -1.96 -13.27 30.92
N MET A 10 -3.15 -12.97 31.43
CA MET A 10 -4.31 -12.61 30.61
C MET A 10 -4.17 -11.25 29.93
N VAL A 11 -3.57 -10.26 30.60
CA VAL A 11 -3.26 -8.94 29.99
C VAL A 11 -2.20 -9.06 28.89
N LEU A 12 -1.18 -9.92 29.09
CA LEU A 12 -0.14 -10.15 28.09
C LEU A 12 -0.68 -10.87 26.84
N VAL A 13 -1.59 -11.84 27.01
CA VAL A 13 -2.21 -12.57 25.90
C VAL A 13 -3.18 -11.67 25.11
N CYS A 14 -3.96 -10.81 25.78
CA CYS A 14 -4.81 -9.84 25.08
C CYS A 14 -4.01 -8.80 24.29
N ALA A 15 -2.87 -8.33 24.81
CA ALA A 15 -2.03 -7.36 24.11
C ALA A 15 -1.40 -7.94 22.82
N VAL A 16 -0.97 -9.20 22.84
CA VAL A 16 -0.39 -9.87 21.66
C VAL A 16 -1.46 -10.14 20.58
N LEU A 17 -2.68 -10.52 20.96
CA LEU A 17 -3.78 -10.73 20.02
C LEU A 17 -4.21 -9.43 19.33
N LEU A 18 -4.20 -8.30 20.05
CA LEU A 18 -4.51 -6.98 19.48
C LEU A 18 -3.46 -6.52 18.46
N ALA A 19 -2.17 -6.77 18.71
CA ALA A 19 -1.10 -6.38 17.80
C ALA A 19 -1.20 -7.11 16.44
N THR A 20 -1.57 -8.40 16.42
CA THR A 20 -1.77 -9.15 15.17
C THR A 20 -3.00 -8.70 14.37
N GLY A 21 -4.03 -8.18 15.04
CA GLY A 21 -5.27 -7.72 14.39
C GLY A 21 -5.08 -6.43 13.58
N VAL A 22 -4.25 -5.50 14.06
CA VAL A 22 -3.97 -4.22 13.39
C VAL A 22 -3.37 -4.45 12.00
N TRP A 23 -2.38 -5.34 11.89
CA TRP A 23 -1.72 -5.64 10.61
C TRP A 23 -2.64 -6.29 9.57
N ALA A 24 -3.57 -7.15 10.02
CA ALA A 24 -4.54 -7.77 9.12
C ALA A 24 -5.58 -6.75 8.62
N ALA A 25 -6.02 -5.85 9.50
CA ALA A 25 -6.93 -4.76 9.14
C ALA A 25 -6.28 -3.80 8.13
N ASP A 26 -5.03 -3.41 8.34
CA ASP A 26 -4.28 -2.53 7.44
C ASP A 26 -4.12 -3.14 6.04
N LYS A 27 -3.76 -4.44 5.96
CA LYS A 27 -3.67 -5.14 4.68
C LYS A 27 -5.00 -5.17 3.92
N ASN A 28 -6.09 -5.46 4.61
CA ASN A 28 -7.42 -5.53 3.99
C ASN A 28 -7.88 -4.15 3.52
N ALA A 29 -7.67 -3.10 4.31
CA ALA A 29 -8.03 -1.73 3.95
C ALA A 29 -7.25 -1.24 2.71
N VAL A 30 -5.92 -1.45 2.70
CA VAL A 30 -5.04 -1.13 1.58
C VAL A 30 -5.46 -1.87 0.31
N LYS A 31 -5.67 -3.19 0.42
CA LYS A 31 -6.08 -4.01 -0.72
C LYS A 31 -7.40 -3.50 -1.30
N LYS A 32 -8.40 -3.29 -0.44
CA LYS A 32 -9.71 -2.78 -0.85
C LYS A 32 -9.59 -1.43 -1.54
N GLN A 33 -8.81 -0.50 -0.98
CA GLN A 33 -8.62 0.82 -1.56
C GLN A 33 -8.00 0.75 -2.96
N VAL A 34 -6.95 -0.04 -3.14
CA VAL A 34 -6.32 -0.22 -4.46
C VAL A 34 -7.28 -0.90 -5.44
N ASP A 35 -8.00 -1.95 -5.01
CA ASP A 35 -8.94 -2.66 -5.87
C ASP A 35 -10.09 -1.76 -6.33
N ASP A 36 -10.66 -0.97 -5.42
CA ASP A 36 -11.73 -0.02 -5.74
C ASP A 36 -11.26 1.04 -6.75
N ILE A 37 -10.03 1.54 -6.59
CA ILE A 37 -9.44 2.52 -7.53
C ILE A 37 -9.20 1.88 -8.90
N VAL A 38 -8.66 0.66 -8.96
CA VAL A 38 -8.46 -0.06 -10.22
C VAL A 38 -9.78 -0.28 -10.93
N VAL A 39 -10.82 -0.75 -10.22
CA VAL A 39 -12.16 -0.93 -10.79
C VAL A 39 -12.72 0.38 -11.32
N ALA A 40 -12.56 1.47 -10.57
CA ALA A 40 -13.06 2.78 -10.98
C ALA A 40 -12.32 3.34 -12.21
N ILE A 41 -11.00 3.14 -12.31
CA ILE A 41 -10.22 3.51 -13.51
C ILE A 41 -10.64 2.65 -14.70
N ASP A 42 -10.80 1.34 -14.51
CA ASP A 42 -11.28 0.43 -15.55
C ASP A 42 -12.72 0.75 -16.01
N ALA A 43 -13.51 1.41 -15.15
CA ALA A 43 -14.85 1.92 -15.45
C ALA A 43 -14.84 3.32 -16.11
N GLY A 44 -13.67 3.92 -16.33
CA GLY A 44 -13.51 5.18 -17.08
C GLY A 44 -13.14 6.40 -16.23
N LYS A 45 -12.89 6.26 -14.92
CA LYS A 45 -12.33 7.37 -14.13
C LYS A 45 -10.88 7.65 -14.50
N LYS A 46 -10.45 8.90 -14.35
CA LYS A 46 -9.08 9.31 -14.62
C LYS A 46 -8.22 9.11 -13.37
N ALA A 47 -6.94 8.81 -13.55
CA ALA A 47 -6.00 8.71 -12.43
C ALA A 47 -5.99 9.98 -11.55
N ALA A 48 -6.09 11.16 -12.18
CA ALA A 48 -6.11 12.44 -11.48
C ALA A 48 -7.29 12.61 -10.49
N ASP A 49 -8.41 11.89 -10.71
CA ASP A 49 -9.57 11.92 -9.81
C ASP A 49 -9.24 11.32 -8.43
N PHE A 50 -8.12 10.62 -8.31
CA PHE A 50 -7.63 10.01 -7.06
C PHE A 50 -6.50 10.81 -6.41
N ALA A 51 -6.27 12.07 -6.82
CA ALA A 51 -5.24 12.93 -6.21
C ALA A 51 -5.39 13.06 -4.68
N ASP A 52 -6.62 13.07 -4.17
CA ASP A 52 -6.86 13.12 -2.72
C ASP A 52 -6.52 11.81 -2.00
N ALA A 53 -6.54 10.67 -2.70
CA ALA A 53 -6.08 9.40 -2.13
C ALA A 53 -4.55 9.39 -1.88
N ALA A 54 -3.80 10.25 -2.57
CA ALA A 54 -2.37 10.44 -2.32
C ALA A 54 -2.07 11.15 -1.00
N LYS A 55 -3.07 11.82 -0.40
CA LYS A 55 -2.92 12.58 0.85
C LYS A 55 -3.33 11.79 2.09
N LYS A 56 -3.90 10.59 1.91
CA LYS A 56 -4.32 9.70 3.00
C LYS A 56 -3.14 8.89 3.53
N ASP A 57 -3.30 8.28 4.70
CA ASP A 57 -2.39 7.27 5.22
C ASP A 57 -3.16 5.94 5.39
N PRO A 58 -2.76 4.85 4.72
CA PRO A 58 -1.69 4.76 3.73
C PRO A 58 -2.02 5.51 2.43
N TYR A 59 -1.02 6.17 1.84
CA TYR A 59 -1.22 6.95 0.62
C TYR A 59 -1.32 6.04 -0.60
N VAL A 60 -2.03 6.51 -1.62
CA VAL A 60 -2.10 5.86 -2.93
C VAL A 60 -1.14 6.54 -3.90
N PHE A 61 -0.48 5.75 -4.71
CA PHE A 61 0.19 6.21 -5.91
C PHE A 61 -0.40 5.53 -7.16
N ILE A 62 -0.37 6.26 -8.27
CA ILE A 62 -0.74 5.75 -9.59
C ILE A 62 0.38 6.16 -10.54
N MET A 63 0.90 5.20 -11.30
CA MET A 63 1.93 5.46 -12.29
C MET A 63 1.66 4.77 -13.61
N GLU A 64 2.20 5.34 -14.68
CA GLU A 64 2.30 4.69 -15.97
C GLU A 64 3.30 3.52 -15.92
N ALA A 65 3.18 2.57 -16.85
CA ALA A 65 4.12 1.45 -16.94
C ALA A 65 5.59 1.88 -17.09
N GLY A 66 5.83 3.07 -17.66
CA GLY A 66 7.16 3.68 -17.78
C GLY A 66 7.71 4.34 -16.51
N GLY A 67 6.94 4.34 -15.41
CA GLY A 67 7.35 4.87 -14.10
C GLY A 67 6.94 6.32 -13.83
N LYS A 68 6.29 7.01 -14.78
CA LYS A 68 5.78 8.37 -14.55
C LYS A 68 4.62 8.35 -13.57
N LEU A 69 4.76 9.08 -12.46
CA LEU A 69 3.77 9.17 -11.41
C LEU A 69 2.66 10.17 -11.80
N LEU A 70 1.44 9.66 -11.94
CA LEU A 70 0.23 10.43 -12.20
C LEU A 70 -0.46 10.85 -10.91
N VAL A 71 -0.25 10.09 -9.84
CA VAL A 71 -0.72 10.38 -8.48
C VAL A 71 0.40 9.97 -7.53
N HIS A 72 0.87 10.93 -6.72
CA HIS A 72 1.84 10.70 -5.65
C HIS A 72 1.81 11.92 -4.71
N PRO A 73 2.01 11.77 -3.39
CA PRO A 73 2.01 12.91 -2.46
C PRO A 73 3.06 13.99 -2.81
N THR A 74 4.27 13.58 -3.19
CA THR A 74 5.43 14.49 -3.37
C THR A 74 6.13 14.43 -4.73
N LEU A 75 5.82 13.43 -5.56
CA LEU A 75 6.58 13.12 -6.79
C LEU A 75 5.67 13.16 -8.03
N LEU A 76 4.57 13.93 -7.94
CA LEU A 76 3.62 14.08 -9.04
C LEU A 76 4.33 14.54 -10.32
N GLY A 77 4.10 13.85 -11.43
CA GLY A 77 4.71 14.13 -12.73
C GLY A 77 6.16 13.65 -12.88
N GLN A 78 6.82 13.18 -11.81
CA GLN A 78 8.18 12.67 -11.87
C GLN A 78 8.22 11.19 -12.28
N ASN A 79 9.39 10.73 -12.75
CA ASN A 79 9.61 9.33 -13.07
C ASN A 79 10.23 8.57 -11.88
N LEU A 80 9.49 7.60 -11.34
CA LEU A 80 9.95 6.76 -10.23
C LEU A 80 11.15 5.88 -10.63
N LYS A 81 11.23 5.42 -11.88
CA LYS A 81 12.36 4.62 -12.37
C LYS A 81 13.68 5.39 -12.27
N GLU A 82 13.65 6.69 -12.58
CA GLU A 82 14.84 7.55 -12.52
C GLU A 82 15.19 7.94 -11.08
N LYS A 83 14.19 8.15 -10.23
CA LYS A 83 14.38 8.56 -8.84
C LYS A 83 14.74 7.40 -7.90
N ALA A 84 14.21 6.22 -8.18
CA ALA A 84 14.29 5.05 -7.31
C ALA A 84 14.03 3.76 -8.11
N ASP A 85 14.97 3.39 -8.99
CA ASP A 85 14.87 2.21 -9.86
C ASP A 85 14.55 0.91 -9.10
N VAL A 86 15.16 0.71 -7.93
CA VAL A 86 14.90 -0.47 -7.07
C VAL A 86 13.43 -0.54 -6.66
N VAL A 87 12.86 0.59 -6.26
CA VAL A 87 11.45 0.67 -5.81
C VAL A 87 10.53 0.49 -7.01
N PHE A 88 10.84 1.15 -8.13
CA PHE A 88 10.11 0.99 -9.38
C PHE A 88 10.06 -0.48 -9.83
N LYS A 89 11.19 -1.20 -9.79
CA LYS A 89 11.27 -2.63 -10.14
C LYS A 89 10.36 -3.48 -9.27
N GLU A 90 10.26 -3.18 -7.98
CA GLU A 90 9.35 -3.90 -7.09
C GLU A 90 7.89 -3.57 -7.39
N VAL A 91 7.48 -2.30 -7.40
CA VAL A 91 6.06 -1.94 -7.58
C VAL A 91 5.54 -2.25 -8.99
N SER A 92 6.42 -2.31 -10.00
CA SER A 92 6.06 -2.63 -11.40
C SER A 92 5.75 -4.11 -11.64
N LYS A 93 6.08 -4.98 -10.69
CA LYS A 93 5.67 -6.40 -10.69
C LYS A 93 4.17 -6.57 -10.49
N GLY A 94 3.44 -5.50 -10.17
CA GLY A 94 1.97 -5.48 -10.10
C GLY A 94 1.31 -6.27 -11.24
N THR A 95 0.35 -7.11 -10.88
CA THR A 95 -0.43 -7.94 -11.82
C THR A 95 -1.88 -7.45 -11.87
N ALA A 96 -2.68 -7.98 -12.80
CA ALA A 96 -4.11 -7.67 -12.85
C ALA A 96 -4.89 -8.18 -11.61
N GLU A 97 -4.37 -9.17 -10.90
CA GLU A 97 -4.92 -9.69 -9.64
C GLU A 97 -4.37 -8.95 -8.42
N GLY A 98 -3.26 -8.24 -8.60
CA GLY A 98 -2.53 -7.53 -7.55
C GLY A 98 -1.56 -8.44 -6.80
N ILE A 99 -0.47 -7.86 -6.30
CA ILE A 99 0.53 -8.56 -5.50
C ILE A 99 0.99 -7.67 -4.34
N TRP A 100 1.48 -8.32 -3.29
CA TRP A 100 2.18 -7.64 -2.20
C TRP A 100 3.68 -7.64 -2.47
N VAL A 101 4.30 -6.47 -2.39
CA VAL A 101 5.74 -6.29 -2.53
C VAL A 101 6.31 -5.61 -1.30
N LYS A 102 7.58 -5.91 -1.01
CA LYS A 102 8.33 -5.30 0.08
C LYS A 102 9.57 -4.64 -0.48
N TYR A 103 9.85 -3.43 -0.03
CA TYR A 103 11.03 -2.67 -0.42
C TYR A 103 11.38 -1.65 0.65
N GLU A 104 12.59 -1.09 0.56
CA GLU A 104 12.98 0.04 1.38
C GLU A 104 12.67 1.36 0.66
N TRP A 105 12.04 2.29 1.37
CA TRP A 105 11.76 3.64 0.91
C TRP A 105 12.18 4.64 1.97
N GLN A 106 13.13 5.52 1.64
CA GLN A 106 13.65 6.54 2.57
C GLN A 106 14.07 5.96 3.93
N GLY A 107 14.76 4.81 3.92
CA GLY A 107 15.23 4.13 5.13
C GLY A 107 14.16 3.37 5.92
N LYS A 108 12.92 3.28 5.42
CA LYS A 108 11.83 2.50 6.05
C LYS A 108 11.44 1.32 5.17
N LYS A 109 11.19 0.17 5.82
CA LYS A 109 10.60 -0.99 5.14
C LYS A 109 9.12 -0.71 4.86
N LYS A 110 8.74 -0.84 3.60
CA LYS A 110 7.37 -0.66 3.12
C LYS A 110 6.79 -2.00 2.70
N ILE A 111 5.52 -2.22 3.04
CA ILE A 111 4.69 -3.29 2.50
C ILE A 111 3.63 -2.63 1.63
N THR A 112 3.67 -2.88 0.33
CA THR A 112 2.81 -2.23 -0.65
C THR A 112 2.03 -3.29 -1.42
N TYR A 113 0.72 -3.09 -1.55
CA TYR A 113 -0.09 -3.82 -2.51
C TYR A 113 -0.10 -3.04 -3.82
N THR A 114 0.23 -3.69 -4.92
CA THR A 114 0.31 -3.08 -6.26
C THR A 114 -0.48 -3.92 -7.26
N ARG A 115 -1.28 -3.25 -8.09
CA ARG A 115 -2.18 -3.87 -9.06
C ARG A 115 -2.18 -3.09 -10.37
N LYS A 116 -2.33 -3.80 -11.49
CA LYS A 116 -2.45 -3.21 -12.82
C LYS A 116 -3.92 -3.08 -13.24
N THR A 117 -4.23 -1.92 -13.81
CA THR A 117 -5.47 -1.64 -14.53
C THR A 117 -5.44 -2.25 -15.94
N LYS A 118 -6.60 -2.35 -16.60
CA LYS A 118 -6.69 -2.81 -18.00
C LYS A 118 -5.95 -1.90 -18.98
N SER A 119 -5.84 -0.61 -18.68
CA SER A 119 -5.09 0.36 -19.47
C SER A 119 -3.57 0.33 -19.22
N GLY A 120 -3.10 -0.53 -18.32
CA GLY A 120 -1.68 -0.70 -18.03
C GLY A 120 -1.10 0.25 -16.98
N LEU A 121 -1.93 1.10 -16.34
CA LEU A 121 -1.52 1.87 -15.17
C LEU A 121 -1.30 0.94 -13.98
N ILE A 122 -0.31 1.27 -13.16
CA ILE A 122 0.02 0.59 -11.92
C ILE A 122 -0.48 1.45 -10.75
N VAL A 123 -1.36 0.87 -9.94
CA VAL A 123 -1.93 1.49 -8.74
C VAL A 123 -1.37 0.77 -7.54
N GLY A 124 -0.91 1.51 -6.54
CA GLY A 124 -0.45 0.89 -5.30
C GLY A 124 -0.64 1.76 -4.07
N SER A 125 -0.64 1.09 -2.92
CA SER A 125 -0.70 1.73 -1.60
C SER A 125 -0.03 0.81 -0.58
N GLY A 126 0.56 1.39 0.45
CA GLY A 126 1.33 0.63 1.42
C GLY A 126 1.64 1.35 2.72
N PHE A 127 1.90 0.57 3.75
CA PHE A 127 2.22 1.00 5.10
C PHE A 127 3.65 0.58 5.46
N ASN A 128 4.15 1.08 6.60
CA ASN A 128 5.48 0.70 7.09
C ASN A 128 5.40 -0.67 7.81
N GLU A 129 6.42 -1.50 7.64
CA GLU A 129 6.64 -2.71 8.46
C GLU A 129 7.11 -2.34 9.88
#